data_AF-A0A655ADQ2-F1
#
_entry.id   AF-A0A655ADQ2-F1
#
_cell.length_a   1.000
_cell.length_b   1.000
_cell.length_c   1.000
_cell.angle_alpha   90.00
_cell.angle_beta   90.00
_cell.angle_gamma   90.00
#
_symmetry.space_group_name_H-M   'P 1'
#
loop_
_entity.id
_entity.type
_entity.pdbx_description
1 polymer ?
#
loop_
_entity_poly.entity_id
_entity_poly.type
_entity_poly.pdbx_seq_one_letter_code
_entity_poly.pdbx_strand_id
1 'polypeptide(L)'
;MIMRDTIFCAIPTDADREAIAASIHDVVKEVQTYVPGYRLLNEPQFDEPSINSGGQALVTTFVEVEGAGDYLPPYAGNLDIMTAAATKVGEEIAKETLVVGGAR
;
A
#
# COMPACT_ATOMS: atom_id res chain seq x y z
N MET A 1 7.58 0.63 -18.61
CA MET A 1 6.62 1.41 -17.78
C MET A 1 6.72 0.85 -16.38
N ILE A 2 6.89 1.69 -15.35
CA ILE A 2 6.86 1.23 -13.95
C ILE A 2 5.43 0.81 -13.60
N MET A 3 5.26 -0.18 -12.71
CA MET A 3 3.94 -0.61 -12.25
C MET A 3 3.18 0.55 -11.61
N ARG A 4 1.88 0.67 -11.92
CA ARG A 4 0.98 1.65 -11.32
C ARG A 4 -0.31 0.98 -10.88
N ASP A 5 -0.77 1.36 -9.70
CA ASP A 5 -2.06 0.96 -9.15
C ASP A 5 -2.89 2.22 -8.85
N THR A 6 -4.19 2.11 -9.04
CA THR A 6 -5.14 3.15 -8.66
C THR A 6 -6.21 2.52 -7.80
N ILE A 7 -6.35 3.05 -6.58
CA ILE A 7 -7.26 2.53 -5.57
C ILE A 7 -8.39 3.54 -5.41
N PHE A 8 -9.62 3.08 -5.64
CA PHE A 8 -10.83 3.85 -5.42
C PHE A 8 -11.55 3.28 -4.20
N CYS A 9 -11.83 4.12 -3.21
CA CYS A 9 -12.56 3.72 -2.03
C CYS A 9 -13.73 4.68 -1.79
N ALA A 10 -14.95 4.14 -1.78
CA ALA A 10 -16.14 4.88 -1.37
C ALA A 10 -16.06 5.13 0.14
N ILE A 11 -16.27 6.39 0.53
CA ILE A 11 -16.21 6.84 1.92
C ILE A 11 -17.50 7.57 2.31
N PRO A 12 -17.88 7.53 3.60
CA PRO A 12 -18.95 8.37 4.11
C PRO A 12 -18.69 9.85 3.80
N THR A 13 -19.74 10.63 3.57
CA THR A 13 -19.62 12.04 3.21
C THR A 13 -19.05 12.91 4.33
N ASP A 14 -19.24 12.47 5.57
CA ASP A 14 -18.75 13.08 6.79
C ASP A 14 -17.43 12.47 7.28
N ALA A 15 -16.77 11.64 6.48
CA ALA A 15 -15.49 11.06 6.84
C ALA A 15 -14.40 12.13 6.99
N ASP A 16 -13.56 11.96 8.01
CA ASP A 16 -12.41 12.82 8.25
C ASP A 16 -11.32 12.57 7.19
N ARG A 17 -11.25 13.50 6.22
CA ARG A 17 -10.31 13.41 5.09
C ARG A 17 -8.85 13.54 5.54
N GLU A 18 -8.58 14.33 6.57
CA GLU A 18 -7.21 14.51 7.08
C GLU A 18 -6.75 13.22 7.76
N ALA A 19 -7.60 12.60 8.57
CA ALA A 19 -7.31 11.30 9.19
C ALA A 19 -7.10 10.19 8.15
N ILE A 20 -7.92 10.16 7.08
CA ILE A 20 -7.73 9.20 5.97
C ILE A 20 -6.41 9.44 5.26
N ALA A 21 -6.09 10.69 4.91
CA ALA A 21 -4.84 11.02 4.24
C ALA A 21 -3.62 10.64 5.10
N ALA A 22 -3.65 10.95 6.40
CA ALA A 22 -2.59 10.56 7.34
C ALA A 22 -2.41 9.04 7.41
N SER A 23 -3.52 8.29 7.51
CA SER A 23 -3.50 6.83 7.49
C SER A 23 -2.89 6.26 6.21
N ILE A 24 -3.25 6.81 5.04
CA ILE A 24 -2.66 6.39 3.75
C ILE A 24 -1.15 6.63 3.74
N HIS A 25 -0.68 7.79 4.21
CA HIS A 25 0.76 8.08 4.31
C HIS A 25 1.49 7.12 5.26
N ASP A 26 0.87 6.75 6.38
CA ASP A 26 1.47 5.81 7.33
C ASP A 26 1.53 4.38 6.76
N VAL A 27 0.50 3.93 6.05
CA VAL A 27 0.52 2.66 5.32
C VAL A 27 1.60 2.67 4.24
N VAL A 28 1.75 3.76 3.48
CA VAL A 28 2.82 3.88 2.47
C VAL A 28 4.19 3.70 3.12
N LYS A 29 4.47 4.36 4.25
CA LYS A 29 5.73 4.18 5.00
C LYS A 29 5.92 2.75 5.49
N GLU A 30 4.84 2.11 5.96
CA GLU A 30 4.88 0.72 6.40
C GLU A 30 5.25 -0.23 5.24
N VAL A 31 4.59 -0.08 4.09
CA VAL A 31 4.89 -0.89 2.90
C VAL A 31 6.33 -0.65 2.42
N GLN A 32 6.81 0.60 2.50
CA GLN A 32 8.19 0.95 2.16
C GLN A 32 9.25 0.23 3.00
N THR A 33 8.90 -0.30 4.18
CA THR A 33 9.83 -1.08 5.00
C THR A 33 10.25 -2.40 4.35
N TYR A 34 9.43 -2.92 3.42
CA TYR A 34 9.75 -4.13 2.65
C TYR A 34 9.71 -3.93 1.13
N VAL A 35 9.11 -2.85 0.62
CA VAL A 35 9.19 -2.44 -0.80
C VAL A 35 9.58 -0.96 -0.92
N PRO A 36 10.88 -0.61 -0.87
CA PRO A 36 11.32 0.79 -0.83
C PRO A 36 10.83 1.66 -2.01
N GLY A 37 10.56 1.04 -3.16
CA GLY A 37 10.05 1.73 -4.35
C GLY A 37 8.54 1.97 -4.38
N TYR A 38 7.77 1.53 -3.37
CA TYR A 38 6.33 1.78 -3.24
C TYR A 38 6.09 3.24 -2.84
N ARG A 39 5.40 4.02 -3.68
CA ARG A 39 5.18 5.45 -3.44
C ARG A 39 3.86 5.96 -3.99
N LEU A 40 3.36 7.03 -3.39
CA LEU A 40 2.27 7.81 -3.97
C LEU A 40 2.77 8.63 -5.17
N LEU A 41 2.01 8.64 -6.26
CA LEU A 41 2.25 9.55 -7.39
C LEU A 41 1.72 10.97 -7.10
N ASN A 42 0.65 11.06 -6.32
CA ASN A 42 -0.01 12.28 -5.91
C ASN A 42 -0.59 12.10 -4.50
N GLU A 43 -0.84 13.20 -3.80
CA GLU A 43 -1.63 13.17 -2.56
C GLU A 43 -2.99 12.48 -2.79
N PRO A 44 -3.58 11.81 -1.78
CA PRO A 44 -4.91 11.22 -1.90
C PRO A 44 -5.93 12.26 -2.38
N GLN A 45 -6.66 11.95 -3.45
CA GLN A 45 -7.64 12.84 -4.04
C GLN A 45 -9.02 12.54 -3.46
N PHE A 46 -9.74 13.56 -3.02
CA PHE A 46 -11.07 13.42 -2.43
C PHE A 46 -12.12 14.10 -3.30
N ASP A 47 -13.11 13.33 -3.74
CA ASP A 47 -14.22 13.79 -4.54
C ASP A 47 -15.52 13.80 -3.73
N GLU A 48 -16.33 14.82 -3.96
CA GLU A 48 -17.68 14.89 -3.41
C GLU A 48 -18.59 13.81 -4.01
N PRO A 49 -19.69 13.45 -3.33
CA PRO A 49 -20.72 12.57 -3.90
C PRO A 49 -21.19 13.00 -5.27
N SER A 50 -21.22 12.05 -6.20
CA SER A 50 -21.69 12.27 -7.56
C SER A 50 -22.59 11.15 -8.03
N ILE A 51 -23.31 11.39 -9.13
CA ILE A 51 -24.10 10.33 -9.77
C ILE A 51 -23.20 9.18 -10.28
N ASN A 52 -21.97 9.51 -10.68
CA ASN A 52 -21.00 8.54 -11.19
C ASN A 52 -20.43 7.65 -10.08
N SER A 53 -20.38 8.15 -8.84
CA SER A 53 -19.96 7.39 -7.66
C SER A 53 -21.12 6.73 -6.91
N GLY A 54 -22.32 6.68 -7.50
CA GLY A 54 -23.51 6.11 -6.84
C GLY A 54 -23.97 6.89 -5.61
N GLY A 55 -23.65 8.19 -5.54
CA GLY A 55 -23.97 9.05 -4.40
C GLY A 55 -23.02 8.94 -3.21
N GLN A 56 -21.86 8.30 -3.37
CA GLN A 56 -20.82 8.19 -2.33
C GLN A 56 -19.71 9.23 -2.55
N ALA A 57 -19.14 9.77 -1.47
CA ALA A 57 -17.86 10.45 -1.56
C ALA A 57 -16.76 9.42 -1.87
N LEU A 58 -15.67 9.86 -2.49
CA LEU A 58 -14.62 8.95 -2.96
C LEU A 58 -13.25 9.46 -2.53
N VAL A 59 -12.38 8.55 -2.11
CA VAL A 59 -10.94 8.78 -2.06
C VAL A 59 -10.26 7.97 -3.16
N THR A 60 -9.42 8.62 -3.94
CA THR A 60 -8.62 8.02 -5.00
C THR A 60 -7.14 8.12 -4.64
N THR A 61 -6.46 6.98 -4.62
CA THR A 61 -5.02 6.90 -4.33
C THR A 61 -4.28 6.37 -5.56
N PHE A 62 -3.25 7.09 -5.99
CA PHE A 62 -2.41 6.72 -7.12
C PHE A 62 -1.04 6.26 -6.62
N VAL A 63 -0.68 5.03 -6.92
CA VAL A 63 0.54 4.39 -6.44
C VAL A 63 1.41 4.00 -7.63
N GLU A 64 2.72 4.15 -7.47
CA GLU A 64 3.73 3.57 -8.35
C GLU A 64 4.63 2.64 -7.54
N VAL A 65 4.98 1.50 -8.12
CA VAL A 65 5.81 0.49 -7.47
C VAL A 65 7.02 0.20 -8.34
N GLU A 66 8.17 0.66 -7.88
CA GLU A 66 9.46 0.33 -8.47
C GLU A 66 10.07 -0.87 -7.74
N GLY A 67 10.45 -1.89 -8.51
CA GLY A 67 11.13 -3.06 -7.97
C GLY A 67 12.57 -2.76 -7.54
N ALA A 68 13.08 -3.53 -6.59
CA ALA A 68 14.49 -3.55 -6.19
C ALA A 68 15.42 -3.99 -7.33
N GLY A 69 14.89 -4.75 -8.30
CA GLY A 69 15.66 -5.16 -9.46
C GLY A 69 16.54 -6.39 -9.24
N ASP A 70 16.18 -7.23 -8.27
CA ASP A 70 17.01 -8.38 -7.82
C ASP A 70 17.20 -9.44 -8.92
N TYR A 71 16.15 -9.69 -9.72
CA TYR A 71 16.18 -10.65 -10.82
C TYR A 71 15.66 -10.08 -12.14
N LEU A 72 14.50 -9.40 -12.09
CA LEU A 72 13.96 -8.67 -13.23
C LEU A 72 14.31 -7.18 -13.13
N PRO A 73 14.25 -6.41 -14.23
CA PRO A 73 14.52 -4.97 -14.17
C PRO A 73 13.52 -4.22 -13.26
N PRO A 74 13.87 -3.02 -12.77
CA PRO A 74 13.08 -2.27 -11.77
C PRO A 74 11.62 -1.95 -12.16
N TYR A 75 11.27 -2.03 -13.46
CA TYR A 75 9.89 -1.85 -13.88
C TYR A 75 8.96 -3.00 -13.43
N ALA A 76 9.50 -4.15 -13.05
CA ALA A 76 8.77 -5.33 -12.63
C ALA A 76 8.35 -5.28 -11.14
N GLY A 77 7.95 -4.10 -10.66
CA GLY A 77 7.56 -3.89 -9.26
C GLY A 77 6.37 -4.74 -8.81
N ASN A 78 5.56 -5.23 -9.74
CA ASN A 78 4.46 -6.17 -9.47
C ASN A 78 4.95 -7.51 -8.92
N LEU A 79 6.10 -8.00 -9.41
CA LEU A 79 6.69 -9.23 -8.89
C LEU A 79 7.38 -8.96 -7.55
N ASP A 80 8.13 -7.87 -7.45
CA ASP A 80 8.87 -7.53 -6.24
C ASP A 80 7.94 -7.26 -5.05
N ILE A 81 6.79 -6.60 -5.23
CA ILE A 81 5.83 -6.42 -4.12
C ILE A 81 5.26 -7.74 -3.62
N MET A 82 5.02 -8.71 -4.51
CA MET A 82 4.53 -10.04 -4.10
C MET A 82 5.62 -10.82 -3.36
N THR A 83 6.85 -10.84 -3.86
CA THR A 83 7.95 -11.61 -3.26
C THR A 83 8.42 -10.99 -1.95
N ALA A 84 8.55 -9.66 -1.88
CA ALA A 84 8.91 -8.95 -0.65
C ALA A 84 7.86 -9.14 0.45
N ALA A 85 6.57 -9.07 0.11
CA ALA A 85 5.49 -9.36 1.06
C ALA A 85 5.55 -10.80 1.57
N ALA A 86 5.79 -11.78 0.68
CA ALA A 86 5.93 -13.18 1.07
C ALA A 86 7.12 -13.40 2.02
N THR A 87 8.27 -12.77 1.73
CA THR A 87 9.45 -12.79 2.60
C THR A 87 9.14 -12.19 3.97
N LYS A 88 8.53 -11.00 4.01
CA LYS A 88 8.16 -10.31 5.25
C LYS A 88 7.24 -11.16 6.12
N VAL A 89 6.21 -11.78 5.52
CA VAL A 89 5.32 -12.71 6.24
C VAL A 89 6.10 -13.91 6.79
N GLY A 90 6.99 -14.50 6.00
CA GLY A 90 7.84 -15.61 6.45
C GLY A 90 8.73 -15.23 7.65
N GLU A 91 9.30 -14.02 7.63
CA GLU A 91 10.11 -13.50 8.74
C GLU A 91 9.29 -13.29 10.02
N GLU A 92 8.08 -12.75 9.93
CA GLU A 92 7.22 -12.55 11.12
C GLU A 92 6.79 -13.90 11.73
N ILE A 93 6.41 -14.88 10.92
CA ILE A 93 6.10 -16.25 11.39
C ILE A 93 7.31 -16.87 12.10
N ALA A 94 8.51 -16.69 11.54
CA ALA A 94 9.74 -17.19 12.15
C ALA A 94 10.03 -16.51 13.50
N LYS A 95 9.85 -15.19 13.60
CA LYS A 95 10.01 -14.45 14.86
C LYS A 95 9.05 -14.95 15.94
N GLU A 96 7.76 -15.10 15.61
CA GLU A 96 6.76 -15.64 16.55
C GLU A 96 7.12 -17.05 17.03
N THR A 97 7.55 -17.92 16.12
CA THR A 97 7.91 -19.30 16.44
C THR A 97 9.14 -19.37 17.35
N LEU A 98 10.16 -18.54 17.11
CA LEU A 98 11.37 -18.49 17.93
C LEU A 98 11.09 -17.97 19.34
N VAL A 99 10.20 -16.98 19.49
CA VAL A 99 9.77 -16.46 20.80
C VAL A 99 9.03 -17.53 21.61
N VAL A 100 8.13 -18.29 20.98
CA VAL A 100 7.40 -19.39 21.63
C VAL A 100 8.33 -20.57 21.98
N GLY A 101 9.33 -20.84 21.14
CA GLY A 101 10.33 -21.89 21.37
C GLY A 101 11.33 -21.57 22.49
N GLY A 102 11.66 -20.30 22.71
CA GLY A 102 12.56 -19.85 23.79
C GLY A 102 11.88 -19.66 25.15
N ALA A 103 10.55 -19.69 25.21
CA ALA A 103 9.75 -19.63 26.44
C ALA A 103 9.42 -21.03 27.02
N ARG A 104 10.00 -22.10 26.46
CA ARG A 104 9.88 -23.48 26.94
C ARG A 104 11.21 -24.01 27.48
#